data_AF-A0A9D1Q708-F1
#
_entry.id   AF-A0A9D1Q708-F1
#
_cell.length_a   1.000
_cell.length_b   1.000
_cell.length_c   1.000
_cell.angle_alpha   90.00
_cell.angle_beta   90.00
_cell.angle_gamma   90.00
#
_symmetry.space_group_name_H-M   'P 1'
#
loop_
_entity.id
_entity.type
_entity.pdbx_description
1 polymer ?
#
loop_
_entity_poly.entity_id
_entity_poly.type
_entity_poly.pdbx_seq_one_letter_code
_entity_poly.pdbx_strand_id
1 'polypeptide(L)'
;GDVLGDAYEYLIGQFASDSGKNAGEFYTPQPVSSLMTKIVLQGKENQKGFTVYDPTMGSGSLMLNVKKETNEPETVRYFGQEINTSTYNLARMNMMLHSVPIANQDLNNSDTLGDDWPTDEPTNFEAVLMNPPYSAKWSAVKGFLDDSRFMDYGVLAPKGRADFAFLLHGFYHLKSSGTMAIVLPHGVLFRGGAEAKIRQTLLENGHIYAVIGLPANIFFNTSIPTTIIVLKKDYTNRDVLFIDASTKFTKKGNQNTMEPHHIKEILEAYTNREFIDKFAYLADFEELKENEFNLNIPRYVDTFEAEPEIPLVDLAKEMAEIETELAGTKSELLAMLEQLTATDSETEKELNAFKSLLMNKEL
;
A
#
# COMPACT_ATOMS: atom_id res chain seq x y z
N GLY A 1 -22.51 21.50 3.99
CA GLY A 1 -21.14 21.99 3.82
C GLY A 1 -20.22 20.99 3.15
N ASP A 2 -20.56 19.70 3.12
CA ASP A 2 -19.64 18.61 2.77
C ASP A 2 -19.43 18.35 1.26
N VAL A 3 -20.48 18.57 0.45
CA VAL A 3 -20.49 18.20 -0.98
C VAL A 3 -19.38 18.89 -1.79
N LEU A 4 -19.02 20.12 -1.42
CA LEU A 4 -18.04 20.92 -2.16
C LEU A 4 -16.60 20.44 -1.86
N GLY A 5 -16.33 20.04 -0.61
CA GLY A 5 -15.07 19.40 -0.22
C GLY A 5 -14.91 18.04 -0.89
N ASP A 6 -15.94 17.20 -0.86
CA ASP A 6 -15.91 15.89 -1.52
C ASP A 6 -15.72 15.98 -3.04
N ALA A 7 -16.36 16.97 -3.69
CA ALA A 7 -16.13 17.23 -5.11
C ALA A 7 -14.68 17.67 -5.39
N TYR A 8 -14.07 18.44 -4.48
CA TYR A 8 -12.68 18.85 -4.60
C TYR A 8 -11.71 17.68 -4.39
N GLU A 9 -11.94 16.84 -3.37
CA GLU A 9 -11.19 15.59 -3.17
C GLU A 9 -11.25 14.67 -4.40
N TYR A 10 -12.44 14.55 -4.99
CA TYR A 10 -12.60 13.78 -6.22
C TYR A 10 -11.74 14.35 -7.36
N LEU A 11 -11.72 15.67 -7.54
CA LEU A 11 -10.88 16.32 -8.55
C LEU A 11 -9.38 16.13 -8.27
N ILE A 12 -8.93 16.26 -7.01
CA ILE A 12 -7.54 15.97 -6.62
C ILE A 12 -7.19 14.53 -6.97
N GLY A 13 -8.05 13.58 -6.64
CA GLY A 13 -7.86 12.16 -6.97
C GLY A 13 -7.79 11.90 -8.47
N GLN A 14 -8.62 12.56 -9.28
CA GLN A 14 -8.54 12.49 -10.74
C GLN A 14 -7.23 13.07 -11.26
N PHE A 15 -6.81 14.24 -10.77
CA PHE A 15 -5.51 14.81 -11.15
C PHE A 15 -4.35 13.90 -10.76
N ALA A 16 -4.38 13.27 -9.60
CA ALA A 16 -3.36 12.31 -9.18
C ALA A 16 -3.32 11.07 -10.08
N SER A 17 -4.48 10.58 -10.51
CA SER A 17 -4.59 9.48 -11.48
C SER A 17 -4.07 9.86 -12.88
N ASP A 18 -4.40 11.06 -13.37
CA ASP A 18 -4.08 11.50 -14.74
C ASP A 18 -2.64 12.01 -14.90
N SER A 19 -2.02 12.51 -13.83
CA SER A 19 -0.71 13.17 -13.90
C SER A 19 0.48 12.19 -13.96
N GLY A 20 0.24 10.88 -14.00
CA GLY A 20 1.27 9.85 -14.15
C GLY A 20 2.26 9.78 -12.97
N LYS A 21 3.45 9.21 -13.21
CA LYS A 21 4.43 8.87 -12.16
C LYS A 21 4.92 10.04 -11.29
N ASN A 22 4.89 11.27 -11.78
CA ASN A 22 5.50 12.43 -11.09
C ASN A 22 4.56 13.17 -10.12
N ALA A 23 3.29 12.78 -10.06
CA ALA A 23 2.26 13.47 -9.27
C ALA A 23 1.55 12.57 -8.24
N GLY A 24 1.65 11.25 -8.32
CA GLY A 24 1.03 10.39 -7.32
C GLY A 24 1.67 10.43 -5.93
N GLU A 25 2.76 11.19 -5.73
CA GLU A 25 3.42 11.34 -4.43
C GLU A 25 2.63 12.22 -3.43
N PHE A 26 1.63 12.99 -3.88
CA PHE A 26 0.86 13.87 -2.99
C PHE A 26 -0.53 13.34 -2.59
N TYR A 27 -0.97 12.17 -3.12
CA TYR A 27 -2.31 11.66 -2.87
C TYR A 27 -2.31 10.18 -2.45
N THR A 28 -2.95 9.90 -1.32
CA THR A 28 -3.19 8.55 -0.83
C THR A 28 -4.59 8.09 -1.23
N PRO A 29 -4.76 6.94 -1.91
CA PRO A 29 -6.06 6.42 -2.29
C PRO A 29 -7.04 6.38 -1.11
N GLN A 30 -8.27 6.88 -1.31
CA GLN A 30 -9.25 7.03 -0.24
C GLN A 30 -9.46 5.77 0.62
N PRO A 31 -9.55 4.54 0.06
CA PRO A 31 -9.71 3.34 0.87
C PRO A 31 -8.54 3.09 1.83
N VAL A 32 -7.31 3.41 1.41
CA VAL A 32 -6.11 3.31 2.26
C VAL A 32 -6.13 4.39 3.33
N SER A 33 -6.47 5.63 2.96
CA SER A 33 -6.61 6.75 3.90
C SER A 33 -7.65 6.48 4.99
N SER A 34 -8.81 5.91 4.63
CA SER A 34 -9.86 5.52 5.58
C SER A 34 -9.39 4.40 6.51
N LEU A 35 -8.72 3.36 5.99
CA LEU A 35 -8.14 2.30 6.81
C LEU A 35 -7.13 2.84 7.84
N MET A 36 -6.15 3.63 7.41
CA MET A 36 -5.15 4.24 8.29
C MET A 36 -5.80 5.15 9.33
N THR A 37 -6.79 5.94 8.93
CA THR A 37 -7.52 6.85 9.84
C THR A 37 -8.30 6.09 10.91
N LYS A 38 -9.04 5.05 10.53
CA LYS A 38 -9.77 4.21 11.47
C LYS A 38 -8.84 3.49 12.46
N ILE A 39 -7.64 3.09 12.01
CA ILE A 39 -6.60 2.53 12.88
C ILE A 39 -6.15 3.53 13.94
N VAL A 40 -5.83 4.78 13.57
CA VAL A 40 -5.29 5.77 14.52
C VAL A 40 -6.37 6.35 15.45
N LEU A 41 -7.64 6.33 15.02
CA LEU A 41 -8.78 6.78 15.82
C LEU A 41 -9.37 5.71 16.75
N GLN A 42 -8.94 4.44 16.62
CA GLN A 42 -9.53 3.32 17.35
C GLN A 42 -9.57 3.59 18.87
N GLY A 43 -10.79 3.65 19.43
CA GLY A 43 -11.03 3.93 20.85
C GLY A 43 -10.94 5.40 21.25
N LYS A 44 -10.73 6.31 20.29
CA LYS A 44 -10.61 7.76 20.46
C LYS A 44 -11.57 8.55 19.56
N GLU A 45 -12.60 7.90 19.01
CA GLU A 45 -13.53 8.49 18.05
C GLU A 45 -14.29 9.69 18.61
N ASN A 46 -14.50 9.72 19.93
CA ASN A 46 -15.17 10.81 20.67
C ASN A 46 -14.19 11.79 21.36
N GLN A 47 -12.89 11.70 21.08
CA GLN A 47 -11.90 12.57 21.72
C GLN A 47 -11.96 13.98 21.12
N LYS A 48 -12.29 14.96 21.96
CA LYS A 48 -12.22 16.38 21.59
C LYS A 48 -10.78 16.86 21.56
N GLY A 49 -10.49 17.78 20.63
CA GLY A 49 -9.14 18.36 20.52
C GLY A 49 -8.11 17.36 20.00
N PHE A 50 -8.55 16.32 19.29
CA PHE A 50 -7.66 15.32 18.72
C PHE A 50 -6.65 15.98 17.78
N THR A 51 -5.36 15.76 18.02
CA THR A 51 -4.28 16.37 17.23
C THR A 51 -3.74 15.33 16.26
N VAL A 52 -3.81 15.61 14.96
CA VAL A 52 -3.27 14.78 13.88
C VAL A 52 -2.08 15.48 13.23
N TYR A 53 -1.03 14.73 12.95
CA TYR A 53 0.16 15.21 12.25
C TYR A 53 0.46 14.39 10.98
N ASP A 54 0.68 15.10 9.87
CA ASP A 54 1.21 14.53 8.63
C ASP A 54 2.43 15.34 8.15
N PRO A 55 3.66 14.91 8.48
CA PRO A 55 4.89 15.57 8.05
C PRO A 55 5.18 15.47 6.54
N THR A 56 4.36 14.75 5.77
CA THR A 56 4.50 14.58 4.32
C THR A 56 3.14 14.72 3.66
N MET A 57 2.42 15.78 4.03
CA MET A 57 0.96 15.84 3.88
C MET A 57 0.45 15.82 2.45
N GLY A 58 1.27 16.17 1.46
CA GLY A 58 0.81 16.29 0.09
C GLY A 58 -0.37 17.24 0.00
N SER A 59 -1.48 16.77 -0.58
CA SER A 59 -2.73 17.54 -0.67
C SER A 59 -3.50 17.70 0.64
N GLY A 60 -3.02 17.15 1.76
CA GLY A 60 -3.71 17.10 3.04
C GLY A 60 -4.87 16.10 3.10
N SER A 61 -5.15 15.40 1.99
CA SER A 61 -6.28 14.48 1.85
C SER A 61 -6.24 13.32 2.86
N LEU A 62 -5.04 12.82 3.19
CA LEU A 62 -4.86 11.74 4.16
C LEU A 62 -5.36 12.17 5.54
N MET A 63 -4.78 13.21 6.13
CA MET A 63 -5.20 13.68 7.46
C MET A 63 -6.64 14.21 7.50
N LEU A 64 -7.17 14.77 6.40
CA LEU A 64 -8.58 15.21 6.33
C LEU A 64 -9.59 14.07 6.49
N ASN A 65 -9.19 12.80 6.29
CA ASN A 65 -10.07 11.67 6.59
C ASN A 65 -10.41 11.60 8.09
N VAL A 66 -9.58 12.14 8.98
CA VAL A 66 -9.91 12.22 10.42
C VAL A 66 -11.24 12.95 10.64
N LYS A 67 -11.52 14.03 9.88
CA LYS A 67 -12.80 14.75 9.94
C LYS A 67 -13.99 13.85 9.61
N LYS A 68 -13.82 12.90 8.69
CA LYS A 68 -14.87 12.00 8.21
C LYS A 68 -15.18 10.87 9.19
N GLU A 69 -14.18 10.45 9.96
CA GLU A 69 -14.22 9.23 10.77
C GLU A 69 -14.39 9.51 12.28
N THR A 70 -14.14 10.74 12.74
CA THR A 70 -14.36 11.15 14.14
C THR A 70 -15.79 11.61 14.40
N ASN A 71 -16.24 11.47 15.64
CA ASN A 71 -17.51 12.05 16.12
C ASN A 71 -17.36 13.51 16.58
N GLU A 72 -16.14 14.06 16.62
CA GLU A 72 -15.83 15.42 17.10
C GLU A 72 -15.09 16.30 16.05
N PRO A 73 -15.56 16.36 14.78
CA PRO A 73 -14.78 16.85 13.63
C PRO A 73 -14.38 18.33 13.69
N GLU A 74 -15.16 19.15 14.41
CA GLU A 74 -14.91 20.59 14.55
C GLU A 74 -13.81 20.91 15.56
N THR A 75 -13.40 19.92 16.36
CA THR A 75 -12.38 20.10 17.41
C THR A 75 -11.01 19.54 17.02
N VAL A 76 -10.91 18.81 15.91
CA VAL A 76 -9.65 18.23 15.43
C VAL A 76 -8.69 19.36 15.04
N ARG A 77 -7.43 19.23 15.47
CA ARG A 77 -6.33 20.12 15.10
C ARG A 77 -5.38 19.41 14.16
N TYR A 78 -5.12 20.03 13.01
CA TYR A 78 -4.35 19.47 11.92
C TYR A 78 -2.99 20.15 11.86
N PHE A 79 -1.95 19.33 11.98
CA PHE A 79 -0.56 19.73 11.79
C PHE A 79 -0.07 19.07 10.51
N GLY A 80 0.57 19.83 9.63
CA GLY A 80 1.09 19.24 8.40
C GLY A 80 2.25 19.99 7.80
N GLN A 81 3.14 19.25 7.15
CA GLN A 81 4.32 19.80 6.48
C GLN A 81 4.41 19.27 5.05
N GLU A 82 4.67 20.19 4.11
CA GLU A 82 4.83 19.87 2.68
C GLU A 82 5.99 20.65 2.09
N ILE A 83 6.86 19.97 1.33
CA ILE A 83 8.05 20.60 0.73
C ILE A 83 7.71 21.39 -0.54
N ASN A 84 6.77 20.91 -1.35
CA ASN A 84 6.38 21.53 -2.61
C ASN A 84 5.35 22.63 -2.38
N THR A 85 5.72 23.89 -2.67
CA THR A 85 4.85 25.05 -2.47
C THR A 85 3.51 24.98 -3.21
N SER A 86 3.46 24.39 -4.41
CA SER A 86 2.21 24.23 -5.15
C SER A 86 1.28 23.24 -4.44
N THR A 87 1.82 22.11 -4.01
CA THR A 87 1.09 21.08 -3.26
C THR A 87 0.66 21.58 -1.88
N TYR A 88 1.51 22.35 -1.20
CA TYR A 88 1.19 23.02 0.05
C TYR A 88 -0.02 23.97 -0.11
N ASN A 89 -0.03 24.77 -1.18
CA ASN A 89 -1.17 25.64 -1.47
C ASN A 89 -2.44 24.85 -1.79
N LEU A 90 -2.33 23.73 -2.51
CA LEU A 90 -3.45 22.82 -2.76
C LEU A 90 -4.05 22.33 -1.44
N ALA A 91 -3.22 21.91 -0.49
CA ALA A 91 -3.69 21.41 0.79
C ALA A 91 -4.35 22.49 1.66
N ARG A 92 -3.83 23.72 1.63
CA ARG A 92 -4.50 24.87 2.28
C ARG A 92 -5.88 25.12 1.70
N MET A 93 -6.01 25.11 0.36
CA MET A 93 -7.31 25.20 -0.30
C MET A 93 -8.23 24.05 0.12
N ASN A 94 -7.68 22.85 0.19
CA ASN A 94 -8.41 21.65 0.55
C ASN A 94 -9.00 21.74 1.97
N MET A 95 -8.20 22.16 2.95
CA MET A 95 -8.64 22.40 4.33
C MET A 95 -9.75 23.44 4.42
N MET A 96 -9.64 24.53 3.66
CA MET A 96 -10.67 25.58 3.60
C MET A 96 -11.99 25.06 3.01
N LEU A 97 -11.93 24.26 1.95
CA LEU A 97 -13.12 23.69 1.29
C LEU A 97 -13.83 22.65 2.15
N HIS A 98 -13.10 21.96 3.02
CA HIS A 98 -13.65 21.07 4.04
C HIS A 98 -14.09 21.81 5.33
N SER A 99 -14.12 23.14 5.31
CA SER A 99 -14.54 23.98 6.42
C SER A 99 -13.79 23.68 7.73
N VAL A 100 -12.50 23.34 7.65
CA VAL A 100 -11.67 23.22 8.85
C VAL A 100 -11.46 24.62 9.45
N PRO A 101 -11.70 24.85 10.75
CA PRO A 101 -11.48 26.16 11.36
C PRO A 101 -10.02 26.62 11.19
N ILE A 102 -9.78 27.90 10.88
CA ILE A 102 -8.42 28.44 10.71
C ILE A 102 -7.55 28.21 11.95
N ALA A 103 -8.14 28.33 13.15
CA ALA A 103 -7.44 28.10 14.42
C ALA A 103 -7.02 26.62 14.65
N ASN A 104 -7.52 25.70 13.83
CA ASN A 104 -7.21 24.28 13.88
C ASN A 104 -6.28 23.84 12.73
N GLN A 105 -5.74 24.78 11.95
CA GLN A 105 -4.85 24.52 10.83
C GLN A 105 -3.46 25.07 11.13
N ASP A 106 -2.53 24.16 11.41
CA ASP A 106 -1.11 24.45 11.61
C ASP A 106 -0.36 23.82 10.43
N LEU A 107 -0.14 24.55 9.34
CA LEU A 107 0.48 24.04 8.11
C LEU A 107 1.81 24.74 7.82
N ASN A 108 2.82 23.97 7.45
CA ASN A 108 4.17 24.47 7.21
C ASN A 108 4.70 24.05 5.82
N ASN A 109 5.45 24.95 5.16
CA ASN A 109 6.07 24.68 3.86
C ASN A 109 7.60 24.61 3.98
N SER A 110 8.13 23.43 4.26
CA SER A 110 9.57 23.17 4.42
C SER A 110 9.92 21.69 4.24
N ASP A 111 11.21 21.39 4.14
CA ASP A 111 11.71 20.01 4.12
C ASP A 111 11.66 19.37 5.50
N THR A 112 10.85 18.32 5.66
CA THR A 112 10.63 17.54 6.88
C THR A 112 11.91 16.97 7.49
N LEU A 113 12.82 16.46 6.66
CA LEU A 113 14.05 15.84 7.14
C LEU A 113 15.14 16.90 7.33
N GLY A 114 15.11 17.95 6.51
CA GLY A 114 16.04 19.09 6.58
C GLY A 114 15.86 19.93 7.84
N ASP A 115 14.62 20.31 8.13
CA ASP A 115 14.25 21.19 9.25
C ASP A 115 13.15 20.54 10.07
N ASP A 116 13.45 20.23 11.33
CA ASP A 116 12.47 19.65 12.25
C ASP A 116 11.33 20.63 12.55
N TRP A 117 10.09 20.13 12.55
CA TRP A 117 8.91 20.93 12.81
C TRP A 117 7.75 20.04 13.31
N PRO A 118 6.88 20.55 14.21
CA PRO A 118 7.06 21.79 14.96
C PRO A 118 8.07 21.63 16.08
N THR A 119 8.79 22.71 16.37
CA THR A 119 9.76 22.80 17.47
C THR A 119 9.18 23.45 18.73
N ASP A 120 8.09 24.22 18.57
CA ASP A 120 7.32 24.79 19.67
C ASP A 120 6.14 23.89 20.03
N GLU A 121 5.81 23.80 21.32
CA GLU A 121 4.70 22.95 21.79
C GLU A 121 3.33 23.40 21.21
N PRO A 122 2.46 22.46 20.81
CA PRO A 122 2.61 21.00 20.92
C PRO A 122 3.54 20.40 19.86
N THR A 123 4.53 19.61 20.30
CA THR A 123 5.45 18.87 19.41
C THR A 123 5.06 17.41 19.22
N ASN A 124 4.13 16.89 20.03
CA ASN A 124 3.71 15.50 20.01
C ASN A 124 2.20 15.37 19.80
N PHE A 125 1.78 14.38 19.00
CA PHE A 125 0.40 14.26 18.50
C PHE A 125 -0.27 12.92 18.85
N GLU A 126 -1.61 12.90 18.85
CA GLU A 126 -2.41 11.71 19.13
C GLU A 126 -2.37 10.71 17.97
N ALA A 127 -2.33 11.24 16.74
CA ALA A 127 -2.14 10.47 15.53
C ALA A 127 -1.04 11.07 14.67
N VAL A 128 -0.26 10.18 14.07
CA VAL A 128 0.63 10.51 12.95
C VAL A 128 0.20 9.65 11.76
N LEU A 129 -0.19 10.29 10.67
CA LEU A 129 -0.62 9.64 9.43
C LEU A 129 0.34 10.07 8.33
N MET A 130 0.95 9.11 7.63
CA MET A 130 2.01 9.45 6.67
C MET A 130 2.00 8.57 5.42
N ASN A 131 2.19 9.21 4.26
CA ASN A 131 2.52 8.57 2.99
C ASN A 131 3.74 9.31 2.40
N PRO A 132 4.96 9.06 2.89
CA PRO A 132 6.14 9.78 2.44
C PRO A 132 6.54 9.38 1.01
N PRO A 133 7.36 10.20 0.33
CA PRO A 133 7.89 9.85 -0.98
C PRO A 133 8.77 8.59 -0.91
N TYR A 134 8.41 7.57 -1.70
CA TYR A 134 8.99 6.24 -1.62
C TYR A 134 10.48 6.21 -2.02
N SER A 135 11.32 5.71 -1.12
CA SER A 135 12.77 5.61 -1.31
C SER A 135 13.42 6.91 -1.82
N ALA A 136 12.93 8.05 -1.34
CA ALA A 136 13.50 9.35 -1.64
C ALA A 136 14.98 9.41 -1.22
N LYS A 137 15.75 10.25 -1.91
CA LYS A 137 17.10 10.60 -1.48
C LYS A 137 17.02 11.65 -0.37
N TRP A 138 17.95 11.58 0.57
CA TRP A 138 18.09 12.59 1.62
C TRP A 138 19.56 12.78 1.98
N SER A 139 19.88 13.84 2.73
CA SER A 139 21.28 14.24 2.94
C SER A 139 22.07 13.23 3.79
N ALA A 140 21.41 12.60 4.78
CA ALA A 140 21.98 11.68 5.77
C ALA A 140 23.37 12.16 6.27
N VAL A 141 23.49 13.46 6.55
CA VAL A 141 24.72 14.04 7.08
C VAL A 141 24.98 13.49 8.48
N LYS A 142 26.26 13.28 8.83
CA LYS A 142 26.63 12.64 10.11
C LYS A 142 26.08 13.37 11.34
N GLY A 143 25.85 14.68 11.26
CA GLY A 143 25.26 15.46 12.35
C GLY A 143 23.88 14.98 12.78
N PHE A 144 23.13 14.28 11.92
CA PHE A 144 21.87 13.66 12.31
C PHE A 144 22.02 12.50 13.30
N LEU A 145 23.24 11.98 13.54
CA LEU A 145 23.45 10.99 14.60
C LEU A 145 23.29 11.60 16.00
N ASP A 146 23.39 12.91 16.13
CA ASP A 146 23.20 13.65 17.38
C ASP A 146 21.80 14.32 17.46
N ASP A 147 20.95 14.12 16.44
CA ASP A 147 19.59 14.63 16.37
C ASP A 147 18.63 13.72 17.14
N SER A 148 17.80 14.28 18.01
CA SER A 148 16.84 13.56 18.87
C SER A 148 15.92 12.61 18.10
N ARG A 149 15.67 12.87 16.82
CA ARG A 149 14.84 12.01 15.95
C ARG A 149 15.52 10.68 15.60
N PHE A 150 16.85 10.64 15.59
CA PHE A 150 17.61 9.52 15.02
C PHE A 150 18.68 8.94 15.96
N MET A 151 19.09 9.67 17.00
CA MET A 151 20.23 9.32 17.85
C MET A 151 20.10 7.95 18.53
N ASP A 152 18.89 7.58 18.94
CA ASP A 152 18.63 6.34 19.69
C ASP A 152 18.83 5.06 18.86
N TYR A 153 18.89 5.18 17.53
CA TYR A 153 19.05 4.04 16.62
C TYR A 153 20.52 3.77 16.27
N GLY A 154 21.42 4.71 16.58
CA GLY A 154 22.87 4.59 16.40
C GLY A 154 23.35 4.42 14.96
N VAL A 155 22.47 4.55 13.96
CA VAL A 155 22.76 4.60 12.53
C VAL A 155 21.69 5.45 11.83
N LEU A 156 22.01 5.99 10.66
CA LEU A 156 21.06 6.72 9.82
C LEU A 156 20.52 5.83 8.71
N ALA A 157 19.29 6.10 8.26
CA ALA A 157 18.77 5.50 7.04
C ALA A 157 19.71 5.78 5.84
N PRO A 158 19.82 4.86 4.86
CA PRO A 158 20.71 5.05 3.72
C PRO A 158 20.40 6.34 2.93
N LYS A 159 21.41 7.04 2.42
CA LYS A 159 21.25 8.28 1.62
C LYS A 159 20.27 8.15 0.44
N GLY A 160 20.22 6.96 -0.17
CA GLY A 160 19.34 6.67 -1.30
C GLY A 160 17.96 6.14 -0.90
N ARG A 161 17.64 6.04 0.39
CA ARG A 161 16.40 5.46 0.91
C ARG A 161 16.02 6.14 2.23
N ALA A 162 15.23 7.22 2.12
CA ALA A 162 14.77 7.99 3.27
C ALA A 162 13.58 7.35 4.03
N ASP A 163 13.10 6.17 3.62
CA ASP A 163 11.88 5.55 4.16
C ASP A 163 11.88 5.49 5.71
N PHE A 164 12.97 4.98 6.31
CA PHE A 164 13.11 4.96 7.77
C PHE A 164 13.36 6.34 8.37
N ALA A 165 13.99 7.29 7.66
CA ALA A 165 14.16 8.65 8.19
C ALA A 165 12.80 9.33 8.40
N PHE A 166 11.86 9.17 7.45
CA PHE A 166 10.49 9.64 7.60
C PHE A 166 9.74 8.92 8.71
N LEU A 167 9.84 7.58 8.78
CA LEU A 167 9.22 6.80 9.85
C LEU A 167 9.69 7.26 11.23
N LEU A 168 10.99 7.45 11.41
CA LEU A 168 11.57 7.87 12.67
C LEU A 168 11.17 9.30 13.04
N HIS A 169 11.12 10.22 12.07
CA HIS A 169 10.62 11.58 12.30
C HIS A 169 9.15 11.57 12.75
N GLY A 170 8.27 10.85 12.05
CA GLY A 170 6.87 10.72 12.48
C GLY A 170 6.73 10.09 13.86
N PHE A 171 7.52 9.05 14.14
CA PHE A 171 7.49 8.36 15.43
C PHE A 171 8.02 9.24 16.57
N TYR A 172 9.02 10.09 16.31
CA TYR A 172 9.51 11.07 17.27
C TYR A 172 8.39 12.00 17.76
N HIS A 173 7.59 12.54 16.84
CA HIS A 173 6.43 13.41 17.12
C HIS A 173 5.16 12.68 17.60
N LEU A 174 5.21 11.39 17.90
CA LEU A 174 4.05 10.65 18.41
C LEU A 174 3.94 10.80 19.94
N LYS A 175 2.76 11.09 20.49
CA LYS A 175 2.54 10.99 21.95
C LYS A 175 2.70 9.55 22.43
N SER A 176 3.03 9.36 23.71
CA SER A 176 3.14 8.03 24.32
C SER A 176 1.86 7.19 24.14
N SER A 177 0.70 7.82 24.34
CA SER A 177 -0.64 7.24 24.13
C SER A 177 -1.11 7.25 22.67
N GLY A 178 -0.33 7.79 21.75
CA GLY A 178 -0.69 7.98 20.34
C GLY A 178 -0.57 6.71 19.50
N THR A 179 -1.16 6.75 18.31
CA THR A 179 -0.98 5.71 17.29
C THR A 179 -0.51 6.34 15.99
N MET A 180 0.57 5.81 15.42
CA MET A 180 1.06 6.20 14.09
C MET A 180 0.69 5.13 13.08
N ALA A 181 0.25 5.54 11.89
CA ALA A 181 0.14 4.67 10.73
C ALA A 181 0.86 5.30 9.55
N ILE A 182 1.80 4.55 8.97
CA ILE A 182 2.62 4.98 7.84
C ILE A 182 2.58 3.95 6.73
N VAL A 183 2.35 4.38 5.48
CA VAL A 183 2.41 3.51 4.31
C VAL A 183 3.77 3.58 3.64
N LEU A 184 4.40 2.43 3.38
CA LEU A 184 5.74 2.31 2.81
C LEU A 184 5.82 1.14 1.82
N PRO A 185 6.85 1.11 0.96
CA PRO A 185 7.19 -0.09 0.19
C PRO A 185 7.66 -1.23 1.09
N HIS A 186 7.42 -2.49 0.70
CA HIS A 186 7.81 -3.67 1.50
C HIS A 186 9.31 -3.76 1.83
N GLY A 187 10.19 -3.10 1.07
CA GLY A 187 11.62 -3.18 1.32
C GLY A 187 12.05 -2.79 2.74
N VAL A 188 11.32 -1.89 3.42
CA VAL A 188 11.64 -1.54 4.83
C VAL A 188 11.53 -2.74 5.78
N LEU A 189 10.71 -3.74 5.42
CA LEU A 189 10.45 -4.92 6.22
C LEU A 189 11.64 -5.90 6.25
N PHE A 190 12.46 -5.93 5.20
CA PHE A 190 13.47 -6.99 5.03
C PHE A 190 14.86 -6.51 4.60
N ARG A 191 15.04 -5.24 4.23
CA ARG A 191 16.36 -4.72 3.86
C ARG A 191 17.34 -4.82 5.03
N GLY A 192 18.58 -5.16 4.70
CA GLY A 192 19.70 -5.35 5.63
C GLY A 192 20.41 -4.05 6.04
N GLY A 193 21.57 -4.19 6.68
CA GLY A 193 22.46 -3.06 7.00
C GLY A 193 21.86 -2.10 8.01
N ALA A 194 21.96 -0.78 7.74
CA ALA A 194 21.45 0.24 8.64
C ALA A 194 19.94 0.13 8.90
N GLU A 195 19.17 -0.25 7.89
CA GLU A 195 17.71 -0.42 8.01
C GLU A 195 17.35 -1.61 8.90
N ALA A 196 18.11 -2.71 8.85
CA ALA A 196 17.93 -3.83 9.76
C ALA A 196 18.20 -3.44 11.22
N LYS A 197 19.24 -2.64 11.47
CA LYS A 197 19.54 -2.15 12.82
C LYS A 197 18.43 -1.23 13.35
N ILE A 198 17.94 -0.29 12.54
CA ILE A 198 16.82 0.58 12.93
C ILE A 198 15.57 -0.26 13.26
N ARG A 199 15.23 -1.20 12.38
CA ARG A 199 14.08 -2.10 12.55
C ARG A 199 14.20 -2.96 13.80
N GLN A 200 15.38 -3.52 14.05
CA GLN A 200 15.68 -4.27 15.27
C GLN A 200 15.42 -3.42 16.51
N THR A 201 15.96 -2.20 16.59
CA THR A 201 15.74 -1.30 17.73
C THR A 201 14.27 -0.94 17.92
N LEU A 202 13.50 -0.73 16.84
CA LEU A 202 12.06 -0.50 16.94
C LEU A 202 11.33 -1.73 17.52
N LEU A 203 11.69 -2.94 17.12
CA LEU A 203 11.07 -4.19 17.59
C LEU A 203 11.47 -4.52 19.03
N GLU A 204 12.74 -4.34 19.40
CA GLU A 204 13.24 -4.56 20.76
C GLU A 204 12.52 -3.71 21.79
N ASN A 205 12.14 -2.49 21.40
CA ASN A 205 11.36 -1.55 22.21
C ASN A 205 9.84 -1.72 22.07
N GLY A 206 9.35 -2.66 21.25
CA GLY A 206 7.91 -2.90 21.07
C GLY A 206 7.18 -1.82 20.27
N HIS A 207 7.90 -1.00 19.51
CA HIS A 207 7.34 0.17 18.85
C HIS A 207 6.55 -0.15 17.59
N ILE A 208 6.78 -1.30 16.95
CA ILE A 208 5.99 -1.77 15.81
C ILE A 208 4.86 -2.64 16.36
N TYR A 209 3.62 -2.21 16.16
CA TYR A 209 2.42 -2.86 16.70
C TYR A 209 1.74 -3.80 15.69
N ALA A 210 1.77 -3.43 14.41
CA ALA A 210 1.23 -4.24 13.32
C ALA A 210 1.91 -3.90 11.97
N VAL A 211 1.93 -4.89 11.08
CA VAL A 211 2.37 -4.80 9.68
C VAL A 211 1.25 -5.33 8.80
N ILE A 212 0.67 -4.47 7.97
CA ILE A 212 -0.47 -4.80 7.12
C ILE A 212 -0.01 -4.73 5.65
N GLY A 213 -0.02 -5.85 4.94
CA GLY A 213 0.28 -5.90 3.50
C GLY A 213 -0.93 -5.48 2.68
N LEU A 214 -0.78 -4.45 1.84
CA LEU A 214 -1.84 -3.97 0.96
C LEU A 214 -1.78 -4.66 -0.41
N PRO A 215 -2.91 -4.74 -1.12
CA PRO A 215 -2.94 -5.17 -2.51
C PRO A 215 -1.99 -4.36 -3.41
N ALA A 216 -1.39 -5.05 -4.39
CA ALA A 216 -0.65 -4.41 -5.47
C ALA A 216 -1.58 -3.53 -6.33
N ASN A 217 -1.01 -2.61 -7.13
CA ASN A 217 -1.77 -1.70 -8.00
C ASN A 217 -2.86 -0.88 -7.31
N ILE A 218 -2.73 -0.56 -6.01
CA ILE A 218 -3.66 0.36 -5.33
C ILE A 218 -3.26 1.83 -5.56
N PHE A 219 -1.95 2.09 -5.66
CA PHE A 219 -1.42 3.44 -5.80
C PHE A 219 -1.27 3.82 -7.28
N PHE A 220 -1.64 5.05 -7.63
CA PHE A 220 -1.64 5.50 -9.03
C PHE A 220 -0.23 5.59 -9.65
N ASN A 221 0.79 5.88 -8.84
CA ASN A 221 2.18 6.05 -9.28
C ASN A 221 2.98 4.75 -9.32
N THR A 222 2.49 3.66 -8.72
CA THR A 222 3.26 2.41 -8.62
C THR A 222 2.38 1.17 -8.59
N SER A 223 2.84 0.13 -9.26
CA SER A 223 2.20 -1.19 -9.25
C SER A 223 2.63 -2.06 -8.07
N ILE A 224 3.64 -1.65 -7.32
CA ILE A 224 4.21 -2.47 -6.25
C ILE A 224 3.20 -2.64 -5.10
N PRO A 225 3.16 -3.80 -4.43
CA PRO A 225 2.49 -3.92 -3.15
C PRO A 225 3.19 -3.03 -2.11
N THR A 226 2.39 -2.47 -1.23
CA THR A 226 2.84 -1.58 -0.14
C THR A 226 2.41 -2.17 1.20
N THR A 227 2.89 -1.59 2.28
CA THR A 227 2.53 -1.99 3.63
C THR A 227 2.19 -0.79 4.49
N ILE A 228 1.18 -0.92 5.34
CA ILE A 228 0.96 -0.01 6.46
C ILE A 228 1.69 -0.58 7.67
N ILE A 229 2.57 0.21 8.26
CA ILE A 229 3.20 -0.10 9.55
C ILE A 229 2.49 0.76 10.60
N VAL A 230 1.99 0.10 11.64
CA VAL A 230 1.37 0.76 12.78
C VAL A 230 2.36 0.80 13.93
N LEU A 231 2.60 1.99 14.49
CA LEU A 231 3.53 2.18 15.60
C LEU A 231 2.84 2.78 16.83
N LYS A 232 3.31 2.36 18.01
CA LYS A 232 2.88 2.84 19.33
C LYS A 232 4.08 2.96 20.24
N LYS A 233 4.10 3.96 21.13
CA LYS A 233 5.16 4.12 22.14
C LYS A 233 4.84 3.28 23.39
N ASP A 234 3.61 3.36 23.89
CA ASP A 234 3.17 2.62 25.08
C ASP A 234 2.64 1.20 24.74
N TYR A 235 3.50 0.34 24.17
CA TYR A 235 3.16 -1.06 23.91
C TYR A 235 4.24 -2.03 24.42
N THR A 236 3.91 -2.81 25.45
CA THR A 236 4.91 -3.59 26.22
C THR A 236 5.03 -5.05 25.80
N ASN A 237 4.06 -5.62 25.09
CA ASN A 237 4.09 -7.04 24.74
C ASN A 237 5.16 -7.37 23.69
N ARG A 238 5.52 -6.40 22.83
CA ARG A 238 6.51 -6.53 21.73
C ARG A 238 6.18 -7.60 20.68
N ASP A 239 4.98 -8.17 20.73
CA ASP A 239 4.45 -8.98 19.64
C ASP A 239 4.04 -8.09 18.46
N VAL A 240 4.07 -8.63 17.24
CA VAL A 240 3.72 -7.92 16.01
C VAL A 240 2.60 -8.67 15.31
N LEU A 241 1.50 -7.95 15.05
CA LEU A 241 0.41 -8.49 14.24
C LEU A 241 0.73 -8.31 12.75
N PHE A 242 0.80 -9.40 12.01
CA PHE A 242 0.87 -9.42 10.56
C PHE A 242 -0.51 -9.64 9.97
N ILE A 243 -0.90 -8.83 9.00
CA ILE A 243 -2.12 -9.02 8.21
C ILE A 243 -1.73 -8.99 6.73
N ASP A 244 -1.97 -10.08 6.00
CA ASP A 244 -1.84 -10.11 4.54
C ASP A 244 -3.19 -9.79 3.89
N ALA A 245 -3.39 -8.51 3.55
CA ALA A 245 -4.58 -8.07 2.82
C ALA A 245 -4.35 -8.00 1.31
N SER A 246 -3.31 -8.63 0.76
CA SER A 246 -2.94 -8.53 -0.66
C SER A 246 -4.05 -8.97 -1.63
N THR A 247 -4.94 -9.85 -1.20
CA THR A 247 -6.11 -10.35 -1.96
C THR A 247 -7.39 -9.54 -1.74
N LYS A 248 -7.39 -8.56 -0.82
CA LYS A 248 -8.57 -7.78 -0.41
C LYS A 248 -8.83 -6.59 -1.33
N PHE A 249 -9.08 -6.87 -2.62
CA PHE A 249 -9.34 -5.83 -3.61
C PHE A 249 -10.38 -6.23 -4.64
N THR A 250 -11.03 -5.22 -5.21
CA THR A 250 -11.82 -5.32 -6.44
C THR A 250 -11.01 -4.71 -7.57
N LYS A 251 -10.86 -5.43 -8.68
CA LYS A 251 -10.16 -4.92 -9.86
C LYS A 251 -11.02 -3.88 -10.58
N LYS A 252 -10.48 -2.69 -10.81
CA LYS A 252 -11.14 -1.59 -11.53
C LYS A 252 -10.23 -1.06 -12.64
N GLY A 253 -10.37 -1.66 -13.83
CA GLY A 253 -9.50 -1.36 -14.97
C GLY A 253 -8.06 -1.77 -14.67
N ASN A 254 -7.14 -0.80 -14.68
CA ASN A 254 -5.71 -1.02 -14.43
C ASN A 254 -5.30 -0.85 -12.97
N GLN A 255 -6.23 -0.47 -12.09
CA GLN A 255 -5.99 -0.24 -10.67
C GLN A 255 -6.86 -1.19 -9.84
N ASN A 256 -6.36 -1.54 -8.67
CA ASN A 256 -7.09 -2.25 -7.65
C ASN A 256 -7.67 -1.23 -6.66
N THR A 257 -8.87 -1.49 -6.16
CA THR A 257 -9.49 -0.68 -5.10
C THR A 257 -9.94 -1.57 -3.96
N MET A 258 -9.93 -1.04 -2.75
CA MET A 258 -10.55 -1.72 -1.62
C MET A 258 -11.98 -1.21 -1.46
N GLU A 259 -12.91 -2.12 -1.22
CA GLU A 259 -14.30 -1.80 -0.92
C GLU A 259 -14.50 -1.71 0.60
N PRO A 260 -15.60 -1.11 1.08
CA PRO A 260 -15.85 -0.97 2.51
C PRO A 260 -15.78 -2.29 3.30
N HIS A 261 -16.19 -3.42 2.68
CA HIS A 261 -16.13 -4.73 3.32
C HIS A 261 -14.70 -5.24 3.49
N HIS A 262 -13.82 -5.03 2.50
CA HIS A 262 -12.38 -5.32 2.60
C HIS A 262 -11.75 -4.57 3.78
N ILE A 263 -12.03 -3.26 3.90
CA ILE A 263 -11.50 -2.42 5.00
C ILE A 263 -12.01 -2.94 6.36
N LYS A 264 -13.29 -3.29 6.43
CA LYS A 264 -13.90 -3.81 7.65
C LYS A 264 -13.24 -5.10 8.12
N GLU A 265 -12.99 -6.05 7.22
CA GLU A 265 -12.31 -7.31 7.55
C GLU A 265 -10.89 -7.08 8.10
N ILE A 266 -10.13 -6.16 7.49
CA ILE A 266 -8.78 -5.80 7.96
C ILE A 266 -8.84 -5.17 9.35
N LEU A 267 -9.81 -4.28 9.60
CA LEU A 267 -9.99 -3.64 10.90
C LEU A 267 -10.44 -4.61 11.99
N GLU A 268 -11.28 -5.59 11.67
CA GLU A 268 -11.69 -6.64 12.60
C GLU A 268 -10.47 -7.49 13.00
N ALA A 269 -9.66 -7.93 12.03
CA ALA A 269 -8.41 -8.65 12.31
C ALA A 269 -7.43 -7.80 13.15
N TYR A 270 -7.26 -6.53 12.81
CA TYR A 270 -6.42 -5.58 13.55
C TYR A 270 -6.88 -5.37 14.99
N THR A 271 -8.20 -5.31 15.21
CA THR A 271 -8.81 -5.11 16.53
C THR A 271 -8.69 -6.34 17.40
N ASN A 272 -8.98 -7.52 16.85
CA ASN A 272 -8.98 -8.76 17.61
C ASN A 272 -7.56 -9.26 17.90
N ARG A 273 -6.60 -8.99 17.00
CA ARG A 273 -5.22 -9.48 17.07
C ARG A 273 -5.11 -11.01 17.18
N GLU A 274 -6.02 -11.72 16.55
CA GLU A 274 -6.06 -13.18 16.58
C GLU A 274 -5.50 -13.78 15.28
N PHE A 275 -5.04 -15.03 15.37
CA PHE A 275 -4.68 -15.80 14.20
C PHE A 275 -5.91 -16.04 13.32
N ILE A 276 -5.78 -15.76 12.03
CA ILE A 276 -6.78 -16.06 11.01
C ILE A 276 -6.04 -16.74 9.86
N ASP A 277 -6.45 -17.97 9.55
CA ASP A 277 -5.82 -18.79 8.52
C ASP A 277 -5.63 -18.01 7.22
N LYS A 278 -4.40 -18.02 6.68
CA LYS A 278 -3.97 -17.31 5.46
C LYS A 278 -4.23 -15.80 5.42
N PHE A 279 -4.50 -15.16 6.56
CA PHE A 279 -4.87 -13.75 6.60
C PHE A 279 -4.17 -12.96 7.69
N ALA A 280 -4.11 -13.47 8.92
CA ALA A 280 -3.52 -12.76 10.05
C ALA A 280 -2.73 -13.70 10.96
N TYR A 281 -1.59 -13.22 11.47
CA TYR A 281 -0.73 -13.96 12.37
C TYR A 281 -0.13 -13.03 13.43
N LEU A 282 -0.15 -13.44 14.69
CA LEU A 282 0.44 -12.70 15.80
C LEU A 282 1.79 -13.34 16.16
N ALA A 283 2.89 -12.74 15.70
CA ALA A 283 4.23 -13.24 15.99
C ALA A 283 4.72 -12.70 17.33
N ASP A 284 5.19 -13.59 18.19
CA ASP A 284 5.81 -13.20 19.44
C ASP A 284 7.24 -12.67 19.24
N PHE A 285 7.80 -12.05 20.28
CA PHE A 285 9.11 -11.44 20.19
C PHE A 285 10.27 -12.43 19.96
N GLU A 286 10.14 -13.69 20.40
CA GLU A 286 11.19 -14.68 20.17
C GLU A 286 11.18 -15.16 18.71
N GLU A 287 10.01 -15.37 18.11
CA GLU A 287 9.88 -15.68 16.68
C GLU A 287 10.43 -14.55 15.79
N LEU A 288 10.21 -13.29 16.18
CA LEU A 288 10.79 -12.12 15.48
C LEU A 288 12.32 -12.14 15.51
N LYS A 289 12.95 -12.60 16.62
CA LYS A 289 14.40 -12.78 16.70
C LYS A 289 14.89 -13.96 15.87
N GLU A 290 14.18 -15.08 15.90
CA GLU A 290 14.50 -16.26 15.10
C GLU A 290 14.50 -15.93 13.60
N ASN A 291 13.61 -15.03 13.18
CA ASN A 291 13.56 -14.46 11.84
C ASN A 291 14.54 -13.30 11.60
N GLU A 292 15.53 -13.09 12.48
CA GLU A 292 16.55 -12.02 12.37
C GLU A 292 15.92 -10.62 12.20
N PHE A 293 14.80 -10.38 12.89
CA PHE A 293 14.00 -9.15 12.79
C PHE A 293 13.51 -8.85 11.38
N ASN A 294 13.43 -9.84 10.49
CA ASN A 294 12.90 -9.70 9.14
C ASN A 294 11.36 -9.73 9.18
N LEU A 295 10.71 -8.62 8.83
CA LEU A 295 9.26 -8.47 8.87
C LEU A 295 8.59 -8.82 7.52
N ASN A 296 9.24 -9.56 6.63
CA ASN A 296 8.64 -9.97 5.36
C ASN A 296 7.38 -10.81 5.62
N ILE A 297 6.21 -10.32 5.22
CA ILE A 297 4.90 -10.87 5.59
C ILE A 297 4.77 -12.38 5.31
N PRO A 298 5.25 -12.93 4.18
CA PRO A 298 5.17 -14.38 3.90
C PRO A 298 5.96 -15.27 4.87
N ARG A 299 6.77 -14.71 5.78
CA ARG A 299 7.42 -15.49 6.85
C ARG A 299 6.47 -15.83 8.00
N TYR A 300 5.40 -15.06 8.15
CA TYR A 300 4.47 -15.13 9.28
C TYR A 300 3.06 -15.52 8.85
N VAL A 301 2.63 -15.07 7.67
CA VAL A 301 1.33 -15.42 7.09
C VAL A 301 1.58 -16.32 5.89
N ASP A 302 1.29 -17.60 6.05
CA ASP A 302 1.30 -18.54 4.93
C ASP A 302 0.03 -18.37 4.10
N THR A 303 0.17 -17.80 2.91
CA THR A 303 -0.94 -17.63 1.95
C THR A 303 -0.93 -18.67 0.84
N PHE A 304 -0.10 -19.71 0.95
CA PHE A 304 -0.04 -20.76 -0.06
C PHE A 304 -1.36 -21.52 -0.13
N GLU A 305 -1.90 -21.62 -1.34
CA GLU A 305 -2.97 -22.55 -1.67
C GLU A 305 -2.35 -23.70 -2.46
N ALA A 306 -2.38 -24.91 -1.89
CA ALA A 306 -2.05 -26.09 -2.67
C ALA A 306 -3.04 -26.18 -3.84
N GLU A 307 -2.53 -26.14 -5.07
CA GLU A 307 -3.36 -26.37 -6.24
C GLU A 307 -4.05 -27.73 -6.07
N PRO A 308 -5.37 -27.82 -6.32
CA PRO A 308 -6.06 -29.11 -6.23
C PRO A 308 -5.37 -30.09 -7.17
N GLU A 309 -4.95 -31.24 -6.65
CA GLU A 309 -4.33 -32.28 -7.45
C GLU A 309 -5.31 -32.68 -8.56
N ILE A 310 -4.95 -32.39 -9.81
CA ILE A 310 -5.75 -32.80 -10.97
C ILE A 310 -5.67 -34.33 -11.01
N PRO A 311 -6.80 -35.06 -10.91
CA PRO A 311 -6.78 -36.51 -11.03
C PRO A 311 -6.20 -36.88 -12.40
N LEU A 312 -5.09 -37.62 -12.42
CA LEU A 312 -4.42 -38.03 -13.68
C LEU A 312 -5.36 -38.73 -14.65
N VAL A 313 -6.40 -39.39 -14.13
CA VAL A 313 -7.44 -40.06 -14.91
C VAL A 313 -8.32 -39.07 -15.67
N ASP A 314 -8.66 -37.94 -15.06
CA ASP A 314 -9.52 -36.93 -15.68
C ASP A 314 -8.72 -36.13 -16.72
N LEU A 315 -7.44 -35.82 -16.45
CA LEU A 315 -6.54 -35.25 -17.44
C LEU A 315 -6.37 -36.17 -18.66
N ALA A 316 -6.22 -37.48 -18.44
CA ALA A 316 -6.11 -38.44 -19.53
C ALA A 316 -7.39 -38.55 -20.38
N LYS A 317 -8.57 -38.38 -19.76
CA LYS A 317 -9.84 -38.32 -20.49
C LYS A 317 -9.95 -37.04 -21.31
N GLU A 318 -9.64 -35.89 -20.73
CA GLU A 318 -9.61 -34.62 -21.47
C GLU A 318 -8.65 -34.68 -22.66
N MET A 319 -7.46 -35.25 -22.48
CA MET A 319 -6.53 -35.47 -23.59
C MET A 319 -7.14 -36.33 -24.70
N ALA A 320 -7.78 -37.45 -24.35
CA ALA A 320 -8.42 -38.32 -25.33
C ALA A 320 -9.63 -37.67 -26.03
N GLU A 321 -10.40 -36.86 -25.31
CA GLU A 321 -11.50 -36.06 -25.88
C GLU A 321 -10.97 -35.00 -26.84
N ILE A 322 -9.94 -34.26 -26.45
CA ILE A 322 -9.28 -33.26 -27.30
C ILE A 322 -8.66 -33.92 -28.54
N GLU A 323 -8.04 -35.09 -28.43
CA GLU A 323 -7.51 -35.84 -29.58
C GLU A 323 -8.64 -36.26 -30.54
N THR A 324 -9.78 -36.67 -29.99
CA THR A 324 -10.97 -37.04 -30.78
C THR A 324 -11.56 -35.82 -31.48
N GLU A 325 -11.69 -34.69 -30.78
CA GLU A 325 -12.18 -33.43 -31.34
C GLU A 325 -11.23 -32.90 -32.41
N LEU A 326 -9.91 -32.93 -32.15
CA LEU A 326 -8.87 -32.57 -33.12
C LEU A 326 -8.96 -33.42 -34.38
N ALA A 327 -9.14 -34.73 -34.24
CA ALA A 327 -9.32 -35.62 -35.38
C ALA A 327 -10.59 -35.27 -36.18
N GLY A 328 -11.70 -34.96 -35.49
CA GLY A 328 -12.94 -34.49 -36.09
C GLY A 328 -12.76 -33.19 -36.87
N THR A 329 -12.26 -32.13 -36.22
CA THR A 329 -12.00 -30.83 -36.85
C THR A 329 -11.01 -30.93 -38.00
N LYS A 330 -9.97 -31.77 -37.88
CA LYS A 330 -9.02 -32.05 -38.98
C LYS A 330 -9.73 -32.69 -40.17
N SER A 331 -10.63 -33.65 -39.93
CA SER A 331 -11.42 -34.28 -40.99
C SER A 331 -12.34 -33.28 -41.69
N GLU A 332 -13.01 -32.41 -40.92
CA GLU A 332 -13.87 -31.35 -41.49
C GLU A 332 -13.05 -30.35 -42.32
N LEU A 333 -11.90 -29.91 -41.82
CA LEU A 333 -10.99 -29.03 -42.54
C LEU A 333 -10.53 -29.65 -43.88
N LEU A 334 -10.18 -30.93 -43.87
CA LEU A 334 -9.80 -31.65 -45.09
C LEU A 334 -10.96 -31.76 -46.09
N ALA A 335 -12.18 -32.03 -45.62
CA ALA A 335 -13.36 -32.07 -46.48
C ALA A 335 -13.68 -30.70 -47.10
N MET A 336 -13.53 -29.61 -46.35
CA MET A 336 -13.67 -28.24 -46.89
C MET A 336 -12.59 -27.92 -47.92
N LEU A 337 -11.35 -28.35 -47.67
CA LEU A 337 -10.23 -28.20 -48.62
C LEU A 337 -10.51 -28.95 -49.93
N GLU A 338 -11.10 -30.15 -49.90
CA GLU A 338 -11.45 -30.89 -51.11
C GLU A 338 -12.42 -30.12 -52.01
N GLN A 339 -13.37 -29.40 -51.42
CA GLN A 339 -14.40 -28.63 -52.14
C GLN A 339 -13.87 -27.36 -52.82
N LEU A 340 -12.66 -26.90 -52.49
CA LEU A 340 -12.06 -25.74 -53.15
C LEU A 340 -11.77 -26.06 -54.61
N THR A 341 -12.24 -25.20 -55.50
CA THR A 341 -11.96 -25.22 -56.93
C THR A 341 -11.36 -23.88 -57.36
N ALA A 342 -10.57 -23.89 -58.43
CA ALA A 342 -9.97 -22.69 -58.99
C ALA A 342 -10.59 -22.37 -60.36
N THR A 343 -10.60 -21.09 -60.72
CA THR A 343 -11.21 -20.59 -61.97
C THR A 343 -10.23 -20.56 -63.15
N ASP A 344 -8.93 -20.68 -62.90
CA ASP A 344 -7.88 -20.69 -63.92
C ASP A 344 -6.85 -21.80 -63.66
N SER A 345 -6.17 -22.22 -64.73
CA SER A 345 -5.32 -23.42 -64.76
C SER A 345 -4.04 -23.30 -63.93
N GLU A 346 -3.55 -22.09 -63.68
CA GLU A 346 -2.32 -21.85 -62.91
C GLU A 346 -2.62 -21.99 -61.41
N THR A 347 -3.69 -21.34 -60.96
CA THR A 347 -4.20 -21.44 -59.59
C THR A 347 -4.67 -22.87 -59.25
N GLU A 348 -5.23 -23.61 -60.21
CA GLU A 348 -5.64 -25.01 -60.00
C GLU A 348 -4.45 -25.95 -59.74
N LYS A 349 -3.32 -25.71 -60.41
CA LYS A 349 -2.09 -26.49 -60.15
C LYS A 349 -1.50 -26.19 -58.79
N GLU A 350 -1.45 -24.92 -58.37
CA GLU A 350 -0.99 -24.53 -57.04
C GLU A 350 -1.90 -25.08 -55.93
N LEU A 351 -3.22 -24.98 -56.12
CA LEU A 351 -4.20 -25.51 -55.18
C LEU A 351 -4.06 -27.03 -55.00
N ASN A 352 -3.84 -27.77 -56.08
CA ASN A 352 -3.62 -29.22 -56.02
C ASN A 352 -2.28 -29.58 -55.33
N ALA A 353 -1.22 -28.81 -55.57
CA ALA A 353 0.05 -28.97 -54.86
C ALA A 353 -0.12 -28.71 -53.36
N PHE A 354 -0.83 -27.64 -52.98
CA PHE A 354 -1.15 -27.29 -51.59
C PHE A 354 -1.97 -28.39 -50.89
N LYS A 355 -3.03 -28.92 -51.53
CA LYS A 355 -3.83 -30.04 -51.01
C LYS A 355 -2.95 -31.28 -50.74
N SER A 356 -2.05 -31.62 -51.67
CA SER A 356 -1.15 -32.77 -51.52
C SER A 356 -0.17 -32.65 -50.34
N LEU A 357 0.29 -31.43 -50.04
CA LEU A 357 1.23 -31.18 -48.95
C LEU A 357 0.56 -31.26 -47.58
N LEU A 358 -0.71 -30.87 -47.49
CA LEU A 358 -1.51 -30.95 -46.27
C LEU A 358 -2.02 -32.37 -45.99
N MET A 359 -2.35 -33.15 -47.03
CA MET A 359 -2.85 -34.52 -46.88
C MET A 359 -1.74 -35.56 -46.60
N ASN A 360 -0.49 -35.29 -46.99
CA ASN A 360 0.63 -36.25 -46.80
C ASN A 360 1.37 -36.14 -45.45
N LYS A 361 1.04 -35.17 -44.60
CA LYS A 361 1.57 -35.14 -43.24
C LYS A 361 0.70 -36.00 -42.33
N GLU A 362 1.12 -37.25 -42.13
CA GLU A 362 0.94 -37.89 -40.83
C GLU A 362 1.74 -37.04 -39.82
N LEU A 363 1.02 -36.13 -39.17
CA LEU A 363 1.41 -35.39 -37.98
C LEU A 363 0.55 -35.90 -36.84
#